data_AF-A0A699X6R8-F1
#
_entry.id   AF-A0A699X6R8-F1
#
_cell.length_a   1.000
_cell.length_b   1.000
_cell.length_c   1.000
_cell.angle_alpha   90.00
_cell.angle_beta   90.00
_cell.angle_gamma   90.00
#
_symmetry.space_group_name_H-M   'P 1'
#
loop_
_entity.id
_entity.type
_entity.pdbx_description
1 polymer ?
#
loop_
_entity_poly.entity_id
_entity_poly.type
_entity_poly.pdbx_seq_one_letter_code
_entity_poly.pdbx_strand_id
1 'polypeptide(L)'
;SNLHRGGVGKLVKLSRAEKAAALLATKALGLGVAGVDMLQSQRGPLVLEVNSSPGLEGIEKATGLDIAGQIIDYTAALAERKRKAKPKKSAPDSAAD
;
A
#
# COMPACT_ATOMS: atom_id res chain seq x y z
N SER A 1 7.87 11.02 -10.58
CA SER A 1 6.62 10.72 -11.31
C SER A 1 6.67 11.34 -12.70
N ASN A 2 6.18 10.63 -13.72
CA ASN A 2 6.03 11.13 -15.09
C ASN A 2 5.09 12.34 -15.18
N LEU A 3 4.25 12.57 -14.16
CA LEU A 3 3.43 13.77 -14.04
C LEU A 3 4.28 15.06 -13.99
N HIS A 4 5.44 15.04 -13.32
CA HIS A 4 6.36 16.19 -13.30
C HIS A 4 7.02 16.48 -14.67
N ARG A 5 6.95 15.52 -15.61
CA ARG A 5 7.45 15.68 -16.98
C ARG A 5 6.36 16.09 -17.97
N GLY A 6 5.22 16.59 -17.48
CA GLY A 6 4.11 17.07 -18.31
C GLY A 6 2.96 16.07 -18.49
N GLY A 7 3.01 14.91 -17.81
CA GLY A 7 1.88 13.99 -17.77
C GLY A 7 0.69 14.57 -16.99
N VAL A 8 -0.53 14.27 -17.44
CA VAL A 8 -1.76 14.71 -16.77
C VAL A 8 -2.42 13.53 -16.05
N GLY A 9 -2.61 13.65 -14.74
CA GLY A 9 -3.35 12.67 -13.95
C GLY A 9 -4.86 12.95 -14.00
N LYS A 10 -5.66 11.90 -14.20
CA LYS A 10 -7.13 11.97 -14.11
C LYS A 10 -7.65 10.84 -13.23
N LEU A 11 -8.73 11.10 -12.51
CA LEU A 11 -9.41 10.07 -11.74
C LEU A 11 -10.00 9.02 -12.69
N VAL A 12 -9.72 7.74 -12.41
CA VAL A 12 -10.29 6.60 -13.13
C VAL A 12 -10.89 5.61 -12.14
N LYS A 13 -11.98 4.94 -12.54
CA LYS A 13 -12.55 3.85 -11.76
C LYS A 13 -11.91 2.54 -12.20
N LEU A 14 -11.06 1.97 -11.34
CA LEU A 14 -10.46 0.66 -11.59
C LEU A 14 -11.53 -0.44 -11.63
N SER A 15 -11.42 -1.30 -12.63
CA SER A 15 -12.09 -2.59 -12.72
C SER A 15 -11.65 -3.54 -11.60
N ARG A 16 -12.41 -4.63 -11.41
CA ARG A 16 -12.05 -5.67 -10.45
C ARG A 16 -10.70 -6.33 -10.78
N ALA A 17 -10.40 -6.51 -12.08
CA ALA A 17 -9.16 -7.12 -12.54
C ALA A 17 -7.94 -6.23 -12.26
N GLU A 18 -8.04 -4.93 -12.52
CA GLU A 18 -6.94 -3.98 -12.24
C GLU A 18 -6.65 -3.88 -10.74
N LYS A 19 -7.70 -3.81 -9.89
CA LYS A 19 -7.53 -3.84 -8.43
C LYS A 19 -6.84 -5.12 -7.97
N ALA A 20 -7.27 -6.27 -8.48
CA ALA A 20 -6.66 -7.55 -8.14
C ALA A 20 -5.19 -7.62 -8.57
N ALA A 21 -4.87 -7.15 -9.78
CA ALA A 21 -3.50 -7.10 -10.28
C ALA A 21 -2.61 -6.21 -9.42
N ALA A 22 -3.06 -5.01 -9.04
CA ALA A 22 -2.31 -4.12 -8.15
C ALA A 22 -2.02 -4.77 -6.80
N LEU A 23 -3.03 -5.37 -6.15
CA LEU A 23 -2.87 -6.02 -4.85
C LEU A 23 -1.95 -7.25 -4.93
N LEU A 24 -2.07 -8.06 -5.98
CA LEU A 24 -1.24 -9.24 -6.18
C LEU A 24 0.22 -8.86 -6.44
N ALA A 25 0.49 -7.84 -7.26
CA ALA A 25 1.84 -7.37 -7.53
C ALA A 25 2.53 -6.88 -6.25
N THR A 26 1.85 -6.03 -5.47
CA THR A 26 2.34 -5.55 -4.17
C THR A 26 2.62 -6.69 -3.20
N LYS A 27 1.70 -7.67 -3.10
CA LYS A 27 1.87 -8.86 -2.25
C LYS A 27 3.03 -9.75 -2.70
N ALA A 28 3.18 -9.99 -4.00
CA ALA A 28 4.24 -10.83 -4.56
C ALA A 28 5.63 -10.29 -4.23
N LEU A 29 5.78 -8.97 -4.09
CA LEU A 29 7.02 -8.31 -3.69
C LEU A 29 7.17 -8.12 -2.18
N GLY A 30 6.23 -8.62 -1.37
CA GLY A 30 6.26 -8.48 0.09
C GLY A 30 6.10 -7.05 0.60
N LEU A 31 5.53 -6.16 -0.21
CA LEU A 31 5.35 -4.76 0.14
C LEU A 31 4.04 -4.55 0.91
N GLY A 32 4.06 -3.69 1.93
CA GLY A 32 2.86 -3.28 2.66
C GLY A 32 2.10 -2.14 1.97
N VAL A 33 2.83 -1.29 1.26
CA VAL A 33 2.34 -0.13 0.49
C VAL A 33 3.21 -0.03 -0.77
N ALA A 34 2.59 0.21 -1.92
CA ALA A 34 3.29 0.42 -3.17
C ALA A 34 2.44 1.21 -4.17
N GLY A 35 3.09 1.92 -5.08
CA GLY A 35 2.46 2.39 -6.33
C GLY A 35 2.63 1.33 -7.40
N VAL A 36 1.57 1.00 -8.13
CA VAL A 36 1.60 -0.01 -9.20
C VAL A 36 1.17 0.63 -10.51
N ASP A 37 2.07 0.63 -11.48
CA ASP A 37 1.79 1.12 -12.82
C ASP A 37 1.42 -0.04 -13.72
N MET A 38 0.39 0.16 -14.54
CA MET A 38 -0.10 -0.88 -15.45
C MET A 38 -0.69 -0.29 -16.72
N LEU A 39 -0.75 -1.12 -17.76
CA LEU A 39 -1.47 -0.84 -19.00
C LEU A 39 -2.74 -1.68 -19.07
N GLN A 40 -3.81 -1.03 -19.52
CA GLN A 40 -5.04 -1.72 -19.89
C GLN A 40 -4.82 -2.45 -21.21
N SER A 41 -5.17 -3.73 -21.28
CA SER A 41 -5.06 -4.51 -22.51
C SER A 41 -6.26 -5.45 -22.68
N GLN A 42 -6.50 -5.93 -23.90
CA GLN A 42 -7.60 -6.86 -24.19
C GLN A 42 -7.50 -8.18 -23.41
N ARG A 43 -6.28 -8.59 -23.04
CA ARG A 43 -6.01 -9.80 -22.25
C ARG A 43 -5.96 -9.55 -20.74
N GLY A 44 -6.37 -8.36 -20.29
CA GLY A 44 -6.32 -7.93 -18.89
C GLY A 44 -5.21 -6.92 -18.58
N PRO A 45 -5.12 -6.46 -17.33
CA PRO A 45 -4.11 -5.47 -16.91
C PRO A 45 -2.70 -6.06 -16.98
N LEU A 46 -1.77 -5.29 -17.55
CA LEU A 46 -0.36 -5.65 -17.65
C LEU A 46 0.44 -4.75 -16.70
N VAL A 47 0.99 -5.32 -15.63
CA VAL A 47 1.83 -4.58 -14.67
C VAL A 47 3.16 -4.20 -15.33
N LEU A 48 3.54 -2.94 -15.21
CA LEU A 48 4.78 -2.38 -15.74
C LEU A 48 5.83 -2.19 -14.66
N GLU A 49 5.45 -1.52 -13.57
CA GLU A 49 6.37 -1.16 -12.49
C GLU A 49 5.65 -1.25 -11.14
N VAL A 50 6.43 -1.55 -10.10
CA VAL A 50 5.96 -1.51 -8.71
C VAL A 50 6.96 -0.71 -7.89
N ASN A 51 6.51 0.41 -7.36
CA ASN A 51 7.32 1.33 -6.58
C ASN A 51 7.04 1.17 -5.08
N SER A 52 8.06 0.83 -4.31
CA SER A 52 7.97 0.72 -2.84
C SER A 52 7.84 2.07 -2.13
N SER A 53 8.20 3.17 -2.79
CA SER A 53 8.10 4.54 -2.26
C SER A 53 7.50 5.50 -3.30
N PRO A 54 6.19 5.38 -3.59
CA PRO A 54 5.53 6.23 -4.58
C PRO A 54 5.42 7.69 -4.10
N GLY A 55 5.49 8.64 -5.04
CA GLY A 55 5.13 10.02 -4.76
C GLY A 55 3.61 10.18 -4.66
N LEU A 56 3.12 10.93 -3.67
CA LEU A 56 1.69 11.02 -3.35
C LEU A 56 1.00 12.27 -3.89
N GLU A 57 1.71 13.39 -4.05
CA GLU A 57 1.13 14.69 -4.41
C GLU A 57 0.23 14.62 -5.66
N GLY A 58 0.69 13.96 -6.73
CA GLY A 58 -0.07 13.86 -7.97
C GLY A 58 -1.34 13.02 -7.84
N ILE A 59 -1.30 11.92 -7.10
CA ILE A 59 -2.46 11.03 -6.93
C ILE A 59 -3.46 11.61 -5.93
N GLU A 60 -3.01 12.27 -4.87
CA GLU A 60 -3.89 12.99 -3.94
C GLU A 60 -4.62 14.14 -4.65
N LYS A 61 -3.90 14.94 -5.46
CA LYS A 61 -4.52 15.99 -6.27
C LYS A 61 -5.54 15.43 -7.27
N ALA A 62 -5.22 14.33 -7.95
CA ALA A 62 -6.10 13.73 -8.95
C ALA A 62 -7.34 13.06 -8.35
N THR A 63 -7.24 12.54 -7.11
CA THR A 63 -8.34 11.78 -6.47
C THR A 63 -9.10 12.56 -5.40
N GLY A 64 -8.51 13.62 -4.85
CA GLY A 64 -9.04 14.36 -3.70
C GLY A 64 -8.99 13.58 -2.38
N LEU A 65 -8.22 12.49 -2.32
CA LEU A 65 -8.11 11.64 -1.14
C LEU A 65 -6.84 11.97 -0.35
N ASP A 66 -6.94 11.92 0.98
CA ASP A 66 -5.78 11.89 1.88
C ASP A 66 -5.20 10.46 1.90
N ILE A 67 -4.20 10.22 1.07
CA ILE A 67 -3.55 8.92 0.91
C ILE A 67 -2.44 8.77 1.95
N ALA A 68 -1.72 9.86 2.25
CA ALA A 68 -0.73 9.88 3.32
C ALA A 68 -1.34 9.48 4.67
N GLY A 69 -2.49 10.07 5.03
CA GLY A 69 -3.25 9.71 6.24
C GLY A 69 -3.66 8.24 6.25
N GLN A 70 -4.18 7.72 5.13
CA GLN A 70 -4.52 6.30 5.02
C GLN A 70 -3.32 5.35 5.21
N ILE A 71 -2.14 5.74 4.72
CA ILE A 71 -0.90 4.98 4.94
C ILE A 71 -0.50 4.99 6.41
N ILE A 72 -0.63 6.15 7.09
CA ILE A 72 -0.38 6.28 8.52
C ILE A 72 -1.34 5.38 9.31
N ASP A 73 -2.64 5.45 9.04
CA ASP A 73 -3.67 4.64 9.70
C ASP A 73 -3.41 3.13 9.51
N TYR A 74 -3.09 2.73 8.29
CA TYR A 74 -2.72 1.35 7.97
C TYR A 74 -1.50 0.88 8.78
N THR A 75 -0.47 1.72 8.85
CA THR A 75 0.78 1.43 9.56
C THR A 75 0.55 1.34 11.07
N ALA A 76 -0.23 2.25 11.65
CA ALA A 76 -0.61 2.23 13.05
C ALA A 76 -1.39 0.94 13.39
N ALA A 77 -2.36 0.58 12.57
CA ALA A 77 -3.13 -0.67 12.74
C ALA A 77 -2.26 -1.93 12.62
N LEU A 78 -1.25 -1.92 11.74
CA LEU A 78 -0.26 -3.01 11.66
C LEU A 78 0.59 -3.12 12.93
N ALA A 79 1.07 -2.00 13.45
CA ALA A 79 1.87 -1.97 14.68
C ALA A 79 1.07 -2.49 15.89
N GLU A 80 -0.19 -2.06 16.02
CA GLU A 80 -1.10 -2.54 17.07
C GLU A 80 -1.36 -4.04 17.01
N ARG A 81 -1.57 -4.59 15.80
CA ARG A 81 -1.73 -6.04 15.61
C ARG A 81 -0.46 -6.80 16.00
N LYS A 82 0.71 -6.32 15.62
CA LYS A 82 2.00 -6.92 16.02
C LYS A 82 2.20 -6.88 17.53
N ARG A 83 1.78 -5.80 18.20
CA ARG A 83 1.85 -5.67 19.67
C ARG A 83 0.96 -6.71 20.37
N LYS A 84 -0.27 -6.88 19.91
CA LYS A 84 -1.21 -7.88 20.46
C LYS A 84 -0.78 -9.32 20.21
N ALA A 85 -0.09 -9.58 19.10
CA ALA A 85 0.40 -10.90 18.73
C ALA A 85 1.67 -11.35 19.50
N LYS A 86 2.39 -10.43 20.17
CA LYS A 86 3.49 -10.82 21.06
C LYS A 86 2.92 -11.45 22.34
N PRO A 87 3.35 -12.66 22.73
CA PRO A 87 2.98 -13.19 24.03
C PRO A 87 3.48 -12.22 25.11
N LYS A 88 2.63 -11.93 26.10
CA LYS A 88 3.08 -11.21 27.31
C LYS A 88 4.24 -12.03 27.89
N LYS A 89 5.43 -11.43 28.01
CA LYS A 89 6.49 -12.01 28.83
C LYS A 89 5.87 -12.33 30.18
N SER A 90 5.85 -13.61 30.56
CA SER A 90 5.48 -14.00 31.92
C SER A 90 6.38 -13.25 32.89
N ALA A 91 5.79 -12.71 33.96
CA ALA A 91 6.56 -12.12 35.03
C ALA A 91 7.57 -13.16 35.56
N PRO A 92 8.78 -12.75 35.99
CA PRO A 92 9.66 -13.68 36.68
C PRO A 92 8.94 -14.18 37.93
N ASP A 93 8.87 -15.50 38.08
CA ASP A 93 8.42 -16.12 39.33
C ASP A 93 9.25 -15.52 40.46
N SER A 94 8.56 -14.90 41.41
CA SER A 94 9.18 -14.53 42.67
C SER A 94 9.45 -15.84 43.40
N ALA A 95 10.69 -16.30 43.30
CA ALA A 95 11.20 -17.36 44.15
C ALA A 95 11.05 -16.89 45.60
N ALA A 96 10.16 -17.54 46.33
CA ALA A 96 10.11 -17.48 47.77
C ALA A 96 11.27 -18.33 48.31
N ASP A 97 12.14 -17.71 49.09
CA ASP A 97 12.97 -18.34 50.12
C ASP A 97 12.53 -17.76 51.47
#